data_AF-A0A543AVJ7-F1
#
_entry.id   AF-A0A543AVJ7-F1
#
_cell.length_a   1.000
_cell.length_b   1.000
_cell.length_c   1.000
_cell.angle_alpha   90.00
_cell.angle_beta   90.00
_cell.angle_gamma   90.00
#
_symmetry.space_group_name_H-M   'P 1'
#
loop_
_entity.id
_entity.type
_entity.pdbx_description
1 polymer ?
#
loop_
_entity_poly.entity_id
_entity_poly.type
_entity_poly.pdbx_seq_one_letter_code
_entity_poly.pdbx_strand_id
1 'polypeptide(L)'
;MARFFGRAKKEPVNVPIHDPTLGDPAAARLVADMNRRDWRSVHNFLSVIQDPDHLHYYLNFCVKQNGVQAWIEDWIEAEPRSFVPFLVGGAHAVQWAWLGRGGARGKDTLPAQFKIFSRRLRRAHSLLTEAITRNPDDPTAWASLITCGKGMGLGIDEAVHRYRQASARHRWHYGAHENLLDQLLQKWGGSHELACRFAEETAANAPASSGLANMVAIAHLEHWRVDLQQEDEYLLRGDTVASLHAAADRSVRHPDYRRRLGWQYDFNWFAMPFWQTRQWDAAAEMFAAIGDQMTLRPWEMYNYYNPAGVFARARDEVDQNRAPRVNP
;
A
#
# COMPACT_ATOMS: atom_id res chain seq x y z
N MET A 1 5.77 -22.56 -10.61
CA MET A 1 5.65 -22.87 -9.17
C MET A 1 7.03 -22.73 -8.56
N ALA A 2 7.37 -21.57 -7.99
CA ALA A 2 8.65 -21.38 -7.30
C ALA A 2 8.80 -22.43 -6.19
N ARG A 3 9.95 -23.11 -6.16
CA ARG A 3 10.31 -24.05 -5.09
C ARG A 3 10.67 -23.21 -3.87
N PHE A 4 9.68 -22.93 -3.03
CA PHE A 4 9.92 -22.42 -1.69
C PHE A 4 10.79 -23.43 -0.94
N PHE A 5 11.80 -22.95 -0.21
CA PHE A 5 12.54 -23.77 0.77
C PHE A 5 11.60 -24.73 1.49
N GLY A 6 11.96 -26.01 1.54
CA GLY A 6 11.15 -27.14 1.96
C GLY A 6 10.57 -27.04 3.38
N ARG A 7 9.59 -26.16 3.58
CA ARG A 7 8.75 -26.08 4.77
C ARG A 7 7.59 -27.06 4.58
N ALA A 8 7.38 -27.92 5.56
CA ALA A 8 6.28 -28.88 5.54
C ALA A 8 4.94 -28.12 5.42
N LYS A 9 4.08 -28.55 4.48
CA LYS A 9 2.73 -28.00 4.29
C LYS A 9 1.80 -28.51 5.38
N LYS A 10 2.01 -28.12 6.64
CA LYS A 10 1.01 -28.36 7.68
C LYS A 10 -0.10 -27.33 7.50
N GLU A 11 -1.37 -27.77 7.56
CA GLU A 11 -2.49 -26.84 7.56
C GLU A 11 -2.43 -25.98 8.84
N PRO A 12 -2.50 -24.64 8.71
CA PRO A 12 -2.39 -23.76 9.85
C PRO A 12 -3.65 -23.80 10.72
N VAL A 13 -3.48 -23.57 12.00
CA VAL A 13 -4.59 -23.48 12.97
C VAL A 13 -5.07 -22.02 13.05
N ASN A 14 -6.38 -21.82 13.22
CA ASN A 14 -6.99 -20.51 13.43
C ASN A 14 -6.67 -19.47 12.32
N VAL A 15 -7.17 -19.70 11.11
CA VAL A 15 -6.99 -18.79 9.97
C VAL A 15 -7.85 -17.54 10.16
N PRO A 16 -7.28 -16.32 10.31
CA PRO A 16 -8.06 -15.12 10.50
C PRO A 16 -8.82 -14.73 9.23
N ILE A 17 -10.00 -14.11 9.41
CA ILE A 17 -10.76 -13.52 8.31
C ILE A 17 -10.29 -12.07 8.12
N HIS A 18 -9.85 -11.72 6.91
CA HIS A 18 -9.48 -10.34 6.61
C HIS A 18 -10.71 -9.43 6.68
N ASP A 19 -10.69 -8.48 7.62
CA ASP A 19 -11.63 -7.37 7.65
C ASP A 19 -11.20 -6.30 6.63
N PRO A 20 -11.99 -6.07 5.55
CA PRO A 20 -11.65 -5.08 4.52
C PRO A 20 -11.62 -3.64 5.02
N THR A 21 -12.12 -3.38 6.24
CA THR A 21 -12.17 -2.08 6.91
C THR A 21 -11.19 -1.97 8.08
N LEU A 22 -10.41 -3.04 8.35
CA LEU A 22 -9.38 -3.07 9.39
C LEU A 22 -9.91 -2.69 10.79
N GLY A 23 -11.15 -3.07 11.10
CA GLY A 23 -11.82 -2.75 12.35
C GLY A 23 -12.23 -1.28 12.51
N ASP A 24 -12.10 -0.43 11.49
CA ASP A 24 -12.51 0.98 11.56
C ASP A 24 -14.00 1.15 11.25
N PRO A 25 -14.84 1.52 12.24
CA PRO A 25 -16.27 1.72 12.03
C PRO A 25 -16.58 2.91 11.11
N ALA A 26 -15.71 3.92 11.02
CA ALA A 26 -15.88 5.03 10.09
C ALA A 26 -15.61 4.57 8.65
N ALA A 27 -14.58 3.73 8.43
CA ALA A 27 -14.33 3.12 7.13
C ALA A 27 -15.49 2.18 6.72
N ALA A 28 -16.03 1.39 7.66
CA ALA A 28 -17.19 0.53 7.39
C ALA A 28 -18.44 1.32 6.97
N ARG A 29 -18.72 2.45 7.64
CA ARG A 29 -19.81 3.35 7.25
C ARG A 29 -19.56 3.97 5.88
N LEU A 30 -18.35 4.48 5.63
CA LEU A 30 -17.96 5.05 4.34
C LEU A 30 -18.15 4.06 3.19
N VAL A 31 -17.73 2.80 3.38
CA VAL A 31 -17.95 1.72 2.39
C VAL A 31 -19.44 1.46 2.17
N ALA A 32 -20.24 1.43 3.24
CA ALA A 32 -21.69 1.26 3.12
C ALA A 32 -22.35 2.40 2.33
N ASP A 33 -21.95 3.65 2.57
CA ASP A 33 -22.48 4.83 1.87
C ASP A 33 -22.10 4.83 0.39
N MET A 34 -20.85 4.47 0.07
CA MET A 34 -20.40 4.27 -1.32
C MET A 34 -21.20 3.19 -2.05
N ASN A 35 -21.49 2.06 -1.37
CA ASN A 35 -22.28 0.97 -1.95
C ASN A 35 -23.75 1.36 -2.17
N ARG A 36 -24.30 2.20 -1.30
CA ARG A 36 -25.65 2.80 -1.46
C ARG A 36 -25.69 3.95 -2.47
N ARG A 37 -24.53 4.39 -2.98
CA ARG A 37 -24.36 5.58 -3.83
C ARG A 37 -24.84 6.85 -3.13
N ASP A 38 -24.77 6.89 -1.81
CA ASP A 38 -25.09 8.08 -1.02
C ASP A 38 -23.88 9.03 -1.02
N TRP A 39 -23.66 9.65 -2.18
CA TRP A 39 -22.53 10.55 -2.37
C TRP A 39 -22.57 11.75 -1.43
N ARG A 40 -23.74 12.14 -0.90
CA ARG A 40 -23.88 13.25 0.06
C ARG A 40 -23.22 12.90 1.38
N SER A 41 -23.51 11.71 1.92
CA SER A 41 -22.88 11.22 3.14
C SER A 41 -21.36 11.04 2.98
N VAL A 42 -20.93 10.47 1.84
CA VAL A 42 -19.51 10.35 1.49
C VAL A 42 -18.84 11.72 1.42
N HIS A 43 -19.47 12.71 0.78
CA HIS A 43 -18.96 14.07 0.66
C HIS A 43 -18.80 14.74 2.01
N ASN A 44 -19.84 14.70 2.84
CA ASN A 44 -19.82 15.32 4.16
C ASN A 44 -18.73 14.70 5.03
N PHE A 45 -18.54 13.38 4.94
CA PHE A 45 -17.50 12.68 5.68
C PHE A 45 -16.09 13.08 5.22
N LEU A 46 -15.80 13.07 3.92
CA LEU A 46 -14.45 13.35 3.41
C LEU A 46 -14.08 14.84 3.48
N SER A 47 -15.05 15.75 3.35
CA SER A 47 -14.79 17.20 3.29
C SER A 47 -14.31 17.80 4.61
N VAL A 48 -14.54 17.12 5.74
CA VAL A 48 -14.13 17.60 7.06
C VAL A 48 -12.77 17.03 7.51
N ILE A 49 -12.18 16.14 6.72
CA ILE A 49 -10.89 15.52 7.06
C ILE A 49 -9.77 16.51 6.74
N GLN A 50 -9.08 16.97 7.78
CA GLN A 50 -8.01 17.97 7.65
C GLN A 50 -6.63 17.34 7.47
N ASP A 51 -6.40 16.16 8.04
CA ASP A 51 -5.13 15.44 7.93
C ASP A 51 -5.06 14.74 6.56
N PRO A 52 -4.10 15.07 5.69
CA PRO A 52 -4.00 14.46 4.37
C PRO A 52 -3.73 12.95 4.37
N ASP A 53 -3.04 12.42 5.38
CA ASP A 53 -2.83 10.97 5.51
C ASP A 53 -4.12 10.25 5.94
N HIS A 54 -4.96 10.90 6.76
CA HIS A 54 -6.31 10.39 7.04
C HIS A 54 -7.18 10.43 5.79
N LEU A 55 -7.15 11.52 5.02
CA LEU A 55 -7.91 11.62 3.77
C LEU A 55 -7.47 10.54 2.78
N HIS A 56 -6.16 10.34 2.62
CA HIS A 56 -5.60 9.27 1.80
C HIS A 56 -6.05 7.87 2.29
N TYR A 57 -6.03 7.63 3.60
CA TYR A 57 -6.51 6.38 4.20
C TYR A 57 -7.97 6.10 3.83
N TYR A 58 -8.86 7.08 4.02
CA TYR A 58 -10.28 6.90 3.69
C TYR A 58 -10.55 6.80 2.19
N LEU A 59 -9.82 7.57 1.37
CA LEU A 59 -9.87 7.50 -0.09
C LEU A 59 -9.56 6.08 -0.59
N ASN A 60 -8.62 5.37 0.02
CA ASN A 60 -8.27 4.00 -0.35
C ASN A 60 -9.43 3.00 -0.21
N PHE A 61 -10.43 3.27 0.63
CA PHE A 61 -11.67 2.47 0.67
C PHE A 61 -12.61 2.87 -0.45
N CYS A 62 -12.79 4.17 -0.72
CA CYS A 62 -13.65 4.67 -1.79
C CYS A 62 -13.24 4.13 -3.17
N VAL A 63 -11.95 4.18 -3.51
CA VAL A 63 -11.46 3.83 -4.85
C VAL A 63 -11.60 2.34 -5.17
N LYS A 64 -11.67 1.48 -4.15
CA LYS A 64 -11.86 0.02 -4.27
C LYS A 64 -13.32 -0.37 -4.53
N GLN A 65 -14.27 0.55 -4.37
CA GLN A 65 -15.68 0.24 -4.56
C GLN A 65 -16.02 0.07 -6.05
N ASN A 66 -16.88 -0.90 -6.34
CA ASN A 66 -17.30 -1.20 -7.70
C ASN A 66 -18.39 -0.23 -8.16
N GLY A 67 -18.35 0.18 -9.43
CA GLY A 67 -19.45 0.92 -10.05
C GLY A 67 -19.45 2.43 -9.79
N VAL A 68 -18.43 2.99 -9.11
CA VAL A 68 -18.30 4.44 -8.88
C VAL A 68 -18.32 5.22 -10.20
N GLN A 69 -17.71 4.69 -11.25
CA GLN A 69 -17.72 5.28 -12.59
C GLN A 69 -19.11 5.49 -13.20
N ALA A 70 -20.16 4.86 -12.65
CA ALA A 70 -21.52 4.94 -13.16
C ALA A 70 -22.35 6.09 -12.55
N TRP A 71 -21.90 6.69 -11.44
CA TRP A 71 -22.64 7.73 -10.72
C TRP A 71 -21.76 8.90 -10.24
N ILE A 72 -20.45 8.84 -10.47
CA ILE A 72 -19.52 9.92 -10.08
C ILE A 72 -19.84 11.26 -10.73
N GLU A 73 -20.40 11.26 -11.95
CA GLU A 73 -20.76 12.50 -12.65
C GLU A 73 -21.90 13.25 -11.94
N ASP A 74 -22.92 12.53 -11.43
CA ASP A 74 -24.00 13.13 -10.64
C ASP A 74 -23.46 13.89 -9.41
N TRP A 75 -22.41 13.34 -8.78
CA TRP A 75 -21.76 13.98 -7.65
C TRP A 75 -20.93 15.21 -8.07
N ILE A 76 -20.20 15.12 -9.20
CA ILE A 76 -19.44 16.24 -9.75
C ILE A 76 -20.38 17.40 -10.14
N GLU A 77 -21.52 17.10 -10.77
CA GLU A 77 -22.52 18.10 -11.16
C GLU A 77 -23.18 18.77 -9.96
N ALA A 78 -23.44 18.01 -8.89
CA ALA A 78 -24.04 18.54 -7.68
C ALA A 78 -23.07 19.38 -6.84
N GLU A 79 -21.78 19.02 -6.82
CA GLU A 79 -20.74 19.67 -5.99
C GLU A 79 -19.54 20.18 -6.81
N PRO A 80 -19.75 21.04 -7.84
CA PRO A 80 -18.71 21.37 -8.82
C PRO A 80 -17.59 22.24 -8.26
N ARG A 81 -17.78 22.84 -7.07
CA ARG A 81 -16.79 23.66 -6.38
C ARG A 81 -15.93 22.87 -5.38
N SER A 82 -16.39 21.69 -4.95
CA SER A 82 -15.63 20.86 -4.02
C SER A 82 -14.59 20.04 -4.75
N PHE A 83 -13.42 19.87 -4.14
CA PHE A 83 -12.37 19.00 -4.68
C PHE A 83 -12.69 17.50 -4.50
N VAL A 84 -13.54 17.14 -3.53
CA VAL A 84 -13.80 15.74 -3.12
C VAL A 84 -14.32 14.85 -4.25
N PRO A 85 -15.38 15.20 -5.01
CA PRO A 85 -15.86 14.34 -6.10
C PRO A 85 -14.80 14.14 -7.20
N PHE A 86 -13.97 15.16 -7.45
CA PHE A 86 -12.87 15.07 -8.41
C PHE A 86 -11.73 14.18 -7.91
N LEU A 87 -11.39 14.27 -6.62
CA LEU A 87 -10.39 13.41 -5.99
C LEU A 87 -10.83 11.94 -6.01
N VAL A 88 -12.05 11.65 -5.53
CA VAL A 88 -12.60 10.29 -5.49
C VAL A 88 -12.74 9.72 -6.89
N GLY A 89 -13.33 10.49 -7.81
CA GLY A 89 -13.51 10.07 -9.20
C GLY A 89 -12.19 9.83 -9.93
N GLY A 90 -11.22 10.73 -9.74
CA GLY A 90 -9.90 10.64 -10.34
C GLY A 90 -9.13 9.42 -9.84
N ALA A 91 -9.03 9.25 -8.52
CA ALA A 91 -8.32 8.12 -7.91
C ALA A 91 -9.03 6.78 -8.21
N HIS A 92 -10.37 6.75 -8.22
CA HIS A 92 -11.12 5.57 -8.66
C HIS A 92 -10.86 5.25 -10.14
N ALA A 93 -10.82 6.26 -11.02
CA ALA A 93 -10.55 6.05 -12.44
C ALA A 93 -9.14 5.47 -12.68
N VAL A 94 -8.14 5.81 -11.84
CA VAL A 94 -6.83 5.13 -11.82
C VAL A 94 -7.02 3.64 -11.51
N GLN A 95 -7.69 3.30 -10.40
CA GLN A 95 -7.91 1.91 -10.00
C GLN A 95 -8.70 1.13 -11.05
N TRP A 96 -9.75 1.73 -11.60
CA TRP A 96 -10.57 1.15 -12.67
C TRP A 96 -9.78 0.94 -13.97
N ALA A 97 -8.81 1.79 -14.26
CA ALA A 97 -7.88 1.56 -15.37
C ALA A 97 -7.08 0.27 -15.12
N TRP A 98 -6.42 0.15 -13.97
CA TRP A 98 -5.60 -1.02 -13.62
C TRP A 98 -6.40 -2.33 -13.62
N LEU A 99 -7.63 -2.32 -13.10
CA LEU A 99 -8.55 -3.47 -13.18
C LEU A 99 -8.86 -3.87 -14.63
N GLY A 100 -9.06 -2.89 -15.52
CA GLY A 100 -9.34 -3.15 -16.94
C GLY A 100 -8.15 -3.67 -17.75
N ARG A 101 -6.93 -3.33 -17.35
CA ARG A 101 -5.70 -3.86 -17.94
C ARG A 101 -5.48 -5.33 -17.55
N GLY A 102 -5.86 -5.71 -16.33
CA GLY A 102 -5.54 -7.01 -15.74
C GLY A 102 -4.08 -7.10 -15.27
N GLY A 103 -3.75 -8.19 -14.56
CA GLY A 103 -2.42 -8.39 -13.95
C GLY A 103 -1.28 -8.76 -14.91
N ALA A 104 -1.54 -8.78 -16.23
CA ALA A 104 -0.55 -9.13 -17.23
C ALA A 104 0.53 -8.04 -17.38
N ARG A 105 1.78 -8.44 -17.70
CA ARG A 105 2.85 -7.48 -18.02
C ARG A 105 2.44 -6.66 -19.25
N GLY A 106 3.03 -5.47 -19.42
CA GLY A 106 2.65 -4.57 -20.51
C GLY A 106 2.75 -5.22 -21.90
N LYS A 107 3.76 -6.09 -22.10
CA LYS A 107 3.96 -6.88 -23.32
C LYS A 107 2.90 -7.95 -23.59
N ASP A 108 2.14 -8.34 -22.57
CA ASP A 108 1.13 -9.41 -22.62
C ASP A 108 -0.30 -8.83 -22.57
N THR A 109 -0.45 -7.50 -22.70
CA THR A 109 -1.75 -6.80 -22.68
C THR A 109 -2.31 -6.63 -24.10
N LEU A 110 -3.57 -7.01 -24.31
CA LEU A 110 -4.21 -6.88 -25.64
C LEU A 110 -4.39 -5.41 -26.05
N PRO A 111 -4.31 -5.07 -27.35
CA PRO A 111 -4.50 -3.69 -27.83
C PRO A 111 -5.82 -3.04 -27.37
N ALA A 112 -6.91 -3.80 -27.31
CA ALA A 112 -8.20 -3.31 -26.83
C ALA A 112 -8.19 -2.97 -25.32
N GLN A 113 -7.52 -3.79 -24.51
CA GLN A 113 -7.31 -3.53 -23.07
C GLN A 113 -6.48 -2.26 -22.87
N PHE A 114 -5.44 -2.08 -23.69
CA PHE A 114 -4.60 -0.88 -23.65
C PHE A 114 -5.37 0.40 -24.01
N LYS A 115 -6.25 0.35 -25.03
CA LYS A 115 -7.10 1.51 -25.40
C LYS A 115 -8.04 1.92 -24.25
N ILE A 116 -8.65 0.95 -23.58
CA ILE A 116 -9.52 1.19 -22.42
C ILE A 116 -8.70 1.76 -21.26
N PHE A 117 -7.54 1.17 -20.98
CA PHE A 117 -6.60 1.62 -19.95
C PHE A 117 -6.21 3.09 -20.14
N SER A 118 -5.70 3.45 -21.31
CA SER A 118 -5.26 4.81 -21.63
C SER A 118 -6.40 5.82 -21.62
N ARG A 119 -7.63 5.44 -22.01
CA ARG A 119 -8.81 6.32 -21.89
C ARG A 119 -9.14 6.60 -20.43
N ARG A 120 -9.16 5.58 -19.58
CA ARG A 120 -9.47 5.71 -18.14
C ARG A 120 -8.40 6.54 -17.42
N LEU A 121 -7.12 6.36 -17.75
CA LEU A 121 -6.03 7.16 -17.20
C LEU A 121 -6.10 8.64 -17.61
N ARG A 122 -6.48 8.95 -18.85
CA ARG A 122 -6.71 10.36 -19.26
C ARG A 122 -7.84 11.01 -18.48
N ARG A 123 -8.94 10.28 -18.24
CA ARG A 123 -10.04 10.75 -17.38
C ARG A 123 -9.56 10.96 -15.95
N ALA A 124 -8.82 10.00 -15.41
CA ALA A 124 -8.23 10.09 -14.07
C ALA A 124 -7.33 11.32 -13.92
N HIS A 125 -6.41 11.53 -14.86
CA HIS A 125 -5.53 12.69 -14.88
C HIS A 125 -6.32 14.00 -14.88
N SER A 126 -7.31 14.15 -15.76
CA SER A 126 -8.15 15.34 -15.82
C SER A 126 -8.86 15.60 -14.48
N LEU A 127 -9.49 14.57 -13.89
CA LEU A 127 -10.16 14.70 -12.59
C LEU A 127 -9.20 15.07 -11.46
N LEU A 128 -8.03 14.44 -11.39
CA LEU A 128 -7.03 14.73 -10.36
C LEU A 128 -6.44 16.15 -10.53
N THR A 129 -6.26 16.63 -11.76
CA THR A 129 -5.89 18.03 -12.01
C THR A 129 -6.98 18.98 -11.54
N GLU A 130 -8.25 18.70 -11.79
CA GLU A 130 -9.38 19.51 -11.30
C GLU A 130 -9.47 19.50 -9.76
N ALA A 131 -9.13 18.39 -9.10
CA ALA A 131 -9.04 18.31 -7.65
C ALA A 131 -7.93 19.22 -7.10
N ILE A 132 -6.74 19.23 -7.74
CA ILE A 132 -5.63 20.12 -7.38
C ILE A 132 -6.01 21.58 -7.55
N THR A 133 -6.70 21.93 -8.65
CA THR A 133 -7.16 23.31 -8.87
C THR A 133 -8.10 23.80 -7.76
N ARG A 134 -8.92 22.91 -7.20
CA ARG A 134 -9.92 23.24 -6.15
C ARG A 134 -9.35 23.21 -4.74
N ASN A 135 -8.37 22.34 -4.49
CA ASN A 135 -7.69 22.24 -3.21
C ASN A 135 -6.17 22.15 -3.43
N PRO A 136 -5.52 23.29 -3.72
CA PRO A 136 -4.13 23.33 -4.15
C PRO A 136 -3.14 22.99 -3.04
N ASP A 137 -3.57 22.96 -1.78
CA ASP A 137 -2.73 22.65 -0.62
C ASP A 137 -2.77 21.16 -0.26
N ASP A 138 -3.72 20.38 -0.81
CA ASP A 138 -3.84 18.96 -0.52
C ASP A 138 -2.85 18.11 -1.36
N PRO A 139 -2.07 17.21 -0.74
CA PRO A 139 -1.12 16.35 -1.42
C PRO A 139 -1.75 15.09 -2.05
N THR A 140 -2.98 14.71 -1.70
CA THR A 140 -3.54 13.39 -2.00
C THR A 140 -3.82 13.22 -3.50
N ALA A 141 -4.24 14.29 -4.19
CA ALA A 141 -4.38 14.28 -5.64
C ALA A 141 -3.01 14.14 -6.36
N TRP A 142 -1.97 14.82 -5.87
CA TRP A 142 -0.60 14.66 -6.37
C TRP A 142 -0.08 13.24 -6.19
N ALA A 143 -0.31 12.64 -5.02
CA ALA A 143 0.06 11.25 -4.75
C ALA A 143 -0.64 10.29 -5.74
N SER A 144 -1.92 10.51 -6.03
CA SER A 144 -2.69 9.71 -7.00
C SER A 144 -2.20 9.91 -8.44
N LEU A 145 -1.74 11.12 -8.79
CA LEU A 145 -1.13 11.41 -10.09
C LEU A 145 0.17 10.64 -10.30
N ILE A 146 0.95 10.30 -9.27
CA ILE A 146 2.14 9.44 -9.44
C ILE A 146 1.73 8.10 -10.06
N THR A 147 0.73 7.44 -9.48
CA THR A 147 0.22 6.15 -9.99
C THR A 147 -0.47 6.29 -11.35
N CYS A 148 -1.17 7.40 -11.60
CA CYS A 148 -1.73 7.71 -12.91
C CYS A 148 -0.62 7.84 -13.98
N GLY A 149 0.43 8.61 -13.68
CA GLY A 149 1.57 8.86 -14.58
C GLY A 149 2.37 7.60 -14.87
N LYS A 150 2.56 6.74 -13.87
CA LYS A 150 3.13 5.40 -14.02
C LYS A 150 2.34 4.57 -15.04
N GLY A 151 1.02 4.55 -14.92
CA GLY A 151 0.15 3.85 -15.89
C GLY A 151 0.21 4.45 -17.29
N MET A 152 0.39 5.77 -17.39
CA MET A 152 0.50 6.49 -18.66
C MET A 152 1.90 6.37 -19.30
N GLY A 153 2.90 5.84 -18.57
CA GLY A 153 4.27 5.73 -19.06
C GLY A 153 5.01 7.07 -19.11
N LEU A 154 4.71 8.02 -18.20
CA LEU A 154 5.35 9.35 -18.19
C LEU A 154 6.80 9.34 -17.66
N GLY A 155 7.26 8.21 -17.11
CA GLY A 155 8.63 8.04 -16.63
C GLY A 155 8.87 8.50 -15.19
N ILE A 156 10.10 8.23 -14.71
CA ILE A 156 10.51 8.49 -13.32
C ILE A 156 10.57 9.98 -13.02
N ASP A 157 11.06 10.81 -13.95
CA ASP A 157 11.21 12.25 -13.72
C ASP A 157 9.89 12.94 -13.40
N GLU A 158 8.82 12.56 -14.12
CA GLU A 158 7.47 13.08 -13.87
C GLU A 158 6.91 12.59 -12.52
N ALA A 159 7.20 11.34 -12.15
CA ALA A 159 6.83 10.82 -10.83
C ALA A 159 7.55 11.54 -9.70
N VAL A 160 8.85 11.82 -9.85
CA VAL A 160 9.64 12.61 -8.90
C VAL A 160 9.10 14.05 -8.82
N HIS A 161 8.73 14.65 -9.94
CA HIS A 161 8.09 15.97 -9.94
C HIS A 161 6.78 15.97 -9.13
N ARG A 162 5.87 15.03 -9.39
CA ARG A 162 4.59 14.89 -8.67
C ARG A 162 4.79 14.58 -7.19
N TYR A 163 5.76 13.74 -6.87
CA TYR A 163 6.17 13.47 -5.49
C TYR A 163 6.66 14.74 -4.78
N ARG A 164 7.50 15.56 -5.43
CA ARG A 164 7.97 16.84 -4.86
C ARG A 164 6.80 17.78 -4.60
N GLN A 165 5.79 17.82 -5.48
CA GLN A 165 4.58 18.60 -5.25
C GLN A 165 3.80 18.12 -4.02
N ALA A 166 3.62 16.80 -3.85
CA ALA A 166 2.97 16.25 -2.65
C ALA A 166 3.79 16.52 -1.38
N SER A 167 5.11 16.27 -1.41
CA SER A 167 6.00 16.44 -0.26
C SER A 167 6.18 17.90 0.16
N ALA A 168 6.12 18.85 -0.78
CA ALA A 168 6.13 20.28 -0.45
C ALA A 168 4.92 20.72 0.39
N ARG A 169 3.78 20.02 0.27
CA ARG A 169 2.54 20.28 1.02
C ARG A 169 2.46 19.50 2.32
N HIS A 170 2.86 18.24 2.26
CA HIS A 170 2.88 17.34 3.41
C HIS A 170 4.08 16.41 3.31
N ARG A 171 5.18 16.82 3.94
CA ARG A 171 6.52 16.21 3.79
C ARG A 171 6.51 14.70 3.92
N TRP A 172 5.69 14.15 4.81
CA TRP A 172 5.65 12.73 5.18
C TRP A 172 4.40 12.00 4.70
N HIS A 173 3.70 12.53 3.69
CA HIS A 173 2.46 11.91 3.17
C HIS A 173 2.73 10.48 2.69
N TYR A 174 2.12 9.50 3.35
CA TYR A 174 2.40 8.07 3.17
C TYR A 174 2.16 7.64 1.73
N GLY A 175 1.00 7.98 1.17
CA GLY A 175 0.64 7.59 -0.19
C GLY A 175 1.57 8.16 -1.27
N ALA A 176 2.24 9.30 -0.99
CA ALA A 176 3.18 9.87 -1.94
C ALA A 176 4.51 9.10 -1.95
N HIS A 177 5.01 8.73 -0.78
CA HIS A 177 6.22 7.89 -0.65
C HIS A 177 5.98 6.50 -1.22
N GLU A 178 4.85 5.87 -0.88
CA GLU A 178 4.50 4.54 -1.37
C GLU A 178 4.40 4.51 -2.90
N ASN A 179 3.70 5.49 -3.48
CA ASN A 179 3.52 5.54 -4.93
C ASN A 179 4.82 5.85 -5.68
N LEU A 180 5.70 6.70 -5.11
CA LEU A 180 7.02 6.92 -5.68
C LEU A 180 7.88 5.66 -5.56
N LEU A 181 7.91 4.99 -4.40
CA LEU A 181 8.64 3.73 -4.22
C LEU A 181 8.23 2.71 -5.27
N ASP A 182 6.92 2.48 -5.50
CA ASP A 182 6.48 1.53 -6.53
C ASP A 182 6.95 1.97 -7.93
N GLN A 183 6.96 3.26 -8.27
CA GLN A 183 7.50 3.75 -9.54
C GLN A 183 9.02 3.47 -9.69
N LEU A 184 9.79 3.51 -8.61
CA LEU A 184 11.24 3.26 -8.63
C LEU A 184 11.59 1.78 -8.76
N LEU A 185 10.62 0.87 -8.69
CA LEU A 185 10.85 -0.55 -8.90
C LEU A 185 11.24 -0.85 -10.35
N GLN A 186 12.06 -1.88 -10.54
CA GLN A 186 12.60 -2.29 -11.85
C GLN A 186 11.53 -2.50 -12.92
N LYS A 187 10.38 -3.07 -12.53
CA LYS A 187 9.22 -3.32 -13.42
C LYS A 187 8.60 -2.04 -14.03
N TRP A 188 8.94 -0.87 -13.50
CA TRP A 188 8.44 0.44 -13.93
C TRP A 188 9.54 1.39 -14.41
N GLY A 189 10.72 0.84 -14.75
CA GLY A 189 11.84 1.59 -15.33
C GLY A 189 12.89 2.06 -14.32
N GLY A 190 12.75 1.72 -13.03
CA GLY A 190 13.76 1.98 -12.02
C GLY A 190 14.72 0.80 -11.83
N SER A 191 15.26 0.65 -10.62
CA SER A 191 16.15 -0.46 -10.27
C SER A 191 15.99 -0.85 -8.80
N HIS A 192 16.54 -2.00 -8.42
CA HIS A 192 16.55 -2.43 -7.03
C HIS A 192 17.26 -1.42 -6.13
N GLU A 193 18.46 -1.00 -6.55
CA GLU A 193 19.30 -0.05 -5.83
C GLU A 193 18.61 1.30 -5.65
N LEU A 194 17.89 1.76 -6.69
CA LEU A 194 17.14 3.01 -6.64
C LEU A 194 15.98 2.94 -5.63
N ALA A 195 15.23 1.84 -5.63
CA ALA A 195 14.10 1.64 -4.73
C ALA A 195 14.56 1.47 -3.27
N CYS A 196 15.57 0.64 -3.01
CA CYS A 196 16.12 0.44 -1.67
C CYS A 196 16.73 1.72 -1.11
N ARG A 197 17.55 2.44 -1.90
CA ARG A 197 18.11 3.72 -1.46
C ARG A 197 17.01 4.72 -1.08
N PHE A 198 15.97 4.85 -1.92
CA PHE A 198 14.86 5.75 -1.60
C PHE A 198 14.12 5.33 -0.31
N ALA A 199 13.91 4.02 -0.11
CA ALA A 199 13.26 3.50 1.08
C ALA A 199 14.09 3.73 2.36
N GLU A 200 15.40 3.48 2.30
CA GLU A 200 16.34 3.72 3.40
C GLU A 200 16.47 5.20 3.73
N GLU A 201 16.61 6.06 2.72
CA GLU A 201 16.62 7.52 2.90
C GLU A 201 15.30 8.02 3.49
N THR A 202 14.17 7.48 3.06
CA THR A 202 12.85 7.80 3.62
C THR A 202 12.78 7.41 5.09
N ALA A 203 13.16 6.18 5.43
CA ALA A 203 13.16 5.69 6.80
C ALA A 203 14.09 6.54 7.70
N ALA A 204 15.30 6.84 7.24
CA ALA A 204 16.30 7.61 7.98
C ALA A 204 15.87 9.06 8.26
N ASN A 205 15.15 9.69 7.32
CA ASN A 205 14.77 11.10 7.44
C ASN A 205 13.38 11.33 8.03
N ALA A 206 12.47 10.35 7.94
CA ALA A 206 11.16 10.45 8.55
C ALA A 206 11.27 10.61 10.08
N PRO A 207 10.24 11.22 10.73
CA PRO A 207 10.17 11.27 12.18
C PRO A 207 10.32 9.87 12.76
N ALA A 208 11.02 9.75 13.88
CA ALA A 208 11.03 8.51 14.64
C ALA A 208 9.59 8.10 14.95
N SER A 209 9.36 6.79 15.03
CA SER A 209 8.04 6.15 15.15
C SER A 209 7.08 6.34 13.96
N SER A 210 7.54 6.86 12.82
CA SER A 210 6.71 6.93 11.60
C SER A 210 6.49 5.54 10.99
N GLY A 211 5.32 5.32 10.40
CA GLY A 211 5.06 4.12 9.59
C GLY A 211 5.83 4.07 8.27
N LEU A 212 6.42 5.20 7.82
CA LEU A 212 7.18 5.26 6.56
C LEU A 212 8.42 4.36 6.52
N ALA A 213 8.95 3.91 7.67
CA ALA A 213 10.09 2.98 7.64
C ALA A 213 9.71 1.60 7.08
N ASN A 214 8.41 1.27 7.02
CA ASN A 214 7.94 0.03 6.37
C ASN A 214 8.30 -0.03 4.87
N MET A 215 8.64 1.11 4.25
CA MET A 215 9.11 1.20 2.86
C MET A 215 10.36 0.35 2.61
N VAL A 216 11.22 0.19 3.63
CA VAL A 216 12.41 -0.68 3.55
C VAL A 216 11.97 -2.13 3.35
N ALA A 217 10.99 -2.59 4.14
CA ALA A 217 10.42 -3.93 3.98
C ALA A 217 9.72 -4.10 2.62
N ILE A 218 8.97 -3.10 2.16
CA ILE A 218 8.32 -3.11 0.84
C ILE A 218 9.36 -3.27 -0.28
N ALA A 219 10.44 -2.49 -0.26
CA ALA A 219 11.50 -2.53 -1.27
C ALA A 219 12.19 -3.89 -1.34
N HIS A 220 12.57 -4.45 -0.18
CA HIS A 220 13.19 -5.77 -0.09
C HIS A 220 12.26 -6.90 -0.56
N LEU A 221 10.99 -6.87 -0.16
CA LEU A 221 10.01 -7.88 -0.59
C LEU A 221 9.69 -7.80 -2.08
N GLU A 222 9.59 -6.60 -2.65
CA GLU A 222 9.37 -6.42 -4.09
C GLU A 222 10.56 -6.92 -4.92
N HIS A 223 11.80 -6.72 -4.45
CA HIS A 223 12.98 -7.30 -5.08
C HIS A 223 13.01 -8.82 -4.95
N TRP A 224 12.81 -9.34 -3.73
CA TRP A 224 12.74 -10.78 -3.48
C TRP A 224 11.70 -11.46 -4.38
N ARG A 225 10.53 -10.82 -4.60
CA ARG A 225 9.49 -11.37 -5.48
C ARG A 225 9.94 -11.48 -6.95
N VAL A 226 10.76 -10.55 -7.43
CA VAL A 226 11.36 -10.62 -8.79
C VAL A 226 12.35 -11.76 -8.85
N ASP A 227 13.13 -11.92 -7.79
CA ASP A 227 14.20 -12.90 -7.67
C ASP A 227 13.71 -14.30 -7.28
N LEU A 228 12.41 -14.55 -7.10
CA LEU A 228 11.86 -15.92 -6.92
C LEU A 228 12.20 -16.91 -8.07
N GLN A 229 12.90 -16.45 -9.11
CA GLN A 229 13.47 -17.25 -10.20
C GLN A 229 14.98 -17.52 -10.09
N GLN A 230 15.70 -16.89 -9.14
CA GLN A 230 17.13 -17.11 -8.85
C GLN A 230 17.31 -17.27 -7.33
N GLU A 231 18.13 -18.23 -6.93
CA GLU A 231 18.36 -18.70 -5.54
C GLU A 231 18.19 -17.64 -4.44
N ASP A 232 16.95 -17.49 -3.93
CA ASP A 232 16.40 -17.48 -2.56
C ASP A 232 17.26 -16.94 -1.36
N GLU A 233 18.46 -16.40 -1.58
CA GLU A 233 19.42 -15.94 -0.57
C GLU A 233 19.40 -14.43 -0.34
N TYR A 234 18.79 -13.63 -1.21
CA TYR A 234 18.81 -12.16 -1.10
C TYR A 234 18.33 -11.66 0.27
N LEU A 235 17.13 -12.07 0.70
CA LEU A 235 16.59 -11.66 2.01
C LEU A 235 17.43 -12.16 3.18
N LEU A 236 18.19 -13.25 2.99
CA LEU A 236 19.03 -13.85 4.03
C LEU A 236 20.39 -13.14 4.19
N ARG A 237 20.73 -12.20 3.31
CA ARG A 237 21.98 -11.43 3.44
C ARG A 237 21.95 -10.60 4.72
N GLY A 238 23.10 -10.56 5.41
CA GLY A 238 23.21 -9.91 6.71
C GLY A 238 22.90 -8.41 6.68
N ASP A 239 23.24 -7.73 5.58
CA ASP A 239 22.92 -6.31 5.36
C ASP A 239 21.41 -6.07 5.21
N THR A 240 20.71 -6.95 4.49
CA THR A 240 19.26 -6.90 4.27
C THR A 240 18.49 -7.21 5.56
N VAL A 241 18.96 -8.18 6.34
CA VAL A 241 18.37 -8.44 7.67
C VAL A 241 18.62 -7.25 8.61
N ALA A 242 19.83 -6.68 8.60
CA ALA A 242 20.16 -5.53 9.44
C ALA A 242 19.32 -4.29 9.09
N SER A 243 19.09 -4.00 7.80
CA SER A 243 18.26 -2.88 7.36
C SER A 243 16.80 -3.04 7.81
N LEU A 244 16.24 -4.27 7.74
CA LEU A 244 14.89 -4.58 8.23
C LEU A 244 14.76 -4.32 9.74
N HIS A 245 15.75 -4.75 10.54
CA HIS A 245 15.77 -4.46 11.98
C HIS A 245 15.86 -2.95 12.25
N ALA A 246 16.80 -2.26 11.62
CA ALA A 246 16.96 -0.81 11.80
C ALA A 246 15.69 -0.02 11.44
N ALA A 247 14.99 -0.43 10.37
CA ALA A 247 13.73 0.15 9.96
C ALA A 247 12.60 -0.11 10.98
N ALA A 248 12.51 -1.33 11.52
CA ALA A 248 11.53 -1.67 12.56
C ALA A 248 11.77 -0.88 13.85
N ASP A 249 13.03 -0.77 14.28
CA ASP A 249 13.48 -0.05 15.48
C ASP A 249 13.17 1.46 15.42
N ARG A 250 13.27 2.04 14.22
CA ARG A 250 12.89 3.44 13.98
C ARG A 250 11.37 3.66 13.85
N SER A 251 10.59 2.58 13.74
CA SER A 251 9.16 2.60 13.46
C SER A 251 8.36 1.88 14.54
N VAL A 252 7.83 0.69 14.23
CA VAL A 252 6.88 -0.08 15.07
C VAL A 252 7.45 -0.51 16.43
N ARG A 253 8.78 -0.55 16.56
CA ARG A 253 9.47 -0.84 17.84
C ARG A 253 9.93 0.41 18.58
N HIS A 254 9.79 1.59 17.98
CA HIS A 254 10.17 2.81 18.65
C HIS A 254 9.27 3.04 19.88
N PRO A 255 9.78 3.45 21.05
CA PRO A 255 8.97 3.65 22.26
C PRO A 255 7.80 4.63 22.11
N ASP A 256 7.97 5.61 21.22
CA ASP A 256 6.96 6.62 20.93
C ASP A 256 5.94 6.19 19.85
N TYR A 257 6.05 4.98 19.29
CA TYR A 257 5.06 4.50 18.32
C TYR A 257 3.67 4.45 18.93
N ARG A 258 2.72 5.03 18.19
CA ARG A 258 1.30 5.02 18.51
C ARG A 258 0.54 4.47 17.31
N ARG A 259 -0.41 3.58 17.58
CA ARG A 259 -1.29 3.02 16.54
C ARG A 259 -2.10 4.17 15.92
N ARG A 260 -1.90 4.40 14.63
CA ARG A 260 -2.61 5.35 13.77
C ARG A 260 -3.59 4.63 12.85
N LEU A 261 -4.38 5.38 12.07
CA LEU A 261 -5.18 4.76 11.00
C LEU A 261 -4.27 3.95 10.06
N GLY A 262 -4.63 2.69 9.85
CA GLY A 262 -3.86 1.76 9.03
C GLY A 262 -2.59 1.18 9.67
N TRP A 263 -2.40 1.31 10.99
CA TRP A 263 -1.25 0.74 11.72
C TRP A 263 -1.01 -0.75 11.42
N GLN A 264 -2.07 -1.51 11.08
CA GLN A 264 -1.98 -2.93 10.72
C GLN A 264 -0.99 -3.16 9.58
N TYR A 265 -0.93 -2.26 8.60
CA TYR A 265 0.01 -2.38 7.48
C TYR A 265 1.46 -2.33 7.95
N ASP A 266 1.79 -1.43 8.88
CA ASP A 266 3.15 -1.25 9.37
C ASP A 266 3.71 -2.58 9.93
N PHE A 267 2.96 -3.25 10.81
CA PHE A 267 3.40 -4.51 11.39
C PHE A 267 3.36 -5.67 10.39
N ASN A 268 2.35 -5.75 9.53
CA ASN A 268 2.25 -6.83 8.53
C ASN A 268 3.41 -6.77 7.53
N TRP A 269 3.87 -5.57 7.15
CA TRP A 269 5.04 -5.39 6.27
C TRP A 269 6.35 -5.82 6.91
N PHE A 270 6.51 -5.73 8.24
CA PHE A 270 7.68 -6.24 8.95
C PHE A 270 7.58 -7.74 9.31
N ALA A 271 6.37 -8.24 9.59
CA ALA A 271 6.15 -9.63 9.98
C ALA A 271 6.60 -10.62 8.91
N MET A 272 6.24 -10.38 7.64
CA MET A 272 6.60 -11.29 6.55
C MET A 272 8.12 -11.45 6.36
N PRO A 273 8.92 -10.39 6.19
CA PRO A 273 10.35 -10.55 5.96
C PRO A 273 11.06 -11.15 7.16
N PHE A 274 10.70 -10.80 8.41
CA PHE A 274 11.26 -11.46 9.60
C PHE A 274 10.94 -12.97 9.65
N TRP A 275 9.72 -13.36 9.29
CA TRP A 275 9.34 -14.77 9.17
C TRP A 275 10.11 -15.49 8.05
N GLN A 276 10.34 -14.81 6.92
CA GLN A 276 11.08 -15.38 5.80
C GLN A 276 12.57 -15.55 6.11
N THR A 277 13.15 -14.62 6.87
CA THR A 277 14.56 -14.63 7.28
C THR A 277 14.81 -15.35 8.61
N ARG A 278 13.79 -16.03 9.15
CA ARG A 278 13.86 -16.81 10.41
C ARG A 278 14.27 -15.99 11.63
N GLN A 279 13.99 -14.70 11.62
CA GLN A 279 14.12 -13.83 12.79
C GLN A 279 12.91 -14.06 13.70
N TRP A 280 12.87 -15.22 14.36
CA TRP A 280 11.65 -15.72 15.03
C TRP A 280 11.14 -14.80 16.13
N ASP A 281 12.02 -14.30 16.98
CA ASP A 281 11.64 -13.37 18.06
C ASP A 281 11.12 -12.05 17.50
N ALA A 282 11.79 -11.53 16.46
CA ALA A 282 11.37 -10.32 15.77
C ALA A 282 9.99 -10.47 15.11
N ALA A 283 9.76 -11.59 14.43
CA ALA A 283 8.46 -11.91 13.84
C ALA A 283 7.38 -12.09 14.92
N ALA A 284 7.73 -12.72 16.06
CA ALA A 284 6.80 -12.95 17.16
C ALA A 284 6.28 -11.64 17.77
N GLU A 285 7.13 -10.63 17.91
CA GLU A 285 6.72 -9.28 18.32
C GLU A 285 5.68 -8.70 17.36
N MET A 286 5.91 -8.83 16.04
CA MET A 286 4.97 -8.32 15.04
C MET A 286 3.63 -9.04 15.11
N PHE A 287 3.64 -10.37 15.13
CA PHE A 287 2.41 -11.18 15.22
C PHE A 287 1.64 -10.94 16.52
N ALA A 288 2.33 -10.73 17.64
CA ALA A 288 1.69 -10.38 18.91
C ALA A 288 0.96 -9.04 18.82
N ALA A 289 1.53 -8.06 18.11
CA ALA A 289 0.88 -6.76 17.90
C ALA A 289 -0.29 -6.84 16.90
N ILE A 290 -0.17 -7.65 15.85
CA ILE A 290 -1.21 -7.82 14.81
C ILE A 290 -2.43 -8.58 15.35
N GLY A 291 -2.22 -9.66 16.10
CA GLY A 291 -3.31 -10.57 16.48
C GLY A 291 -3.99 -11.16 15.23
N ASP A 292 -5.30 -10.99 15.11
CA ASP A 292 -6.09 -11.42 13.94
C ASP A 292 -6.32 -10.29 12.91
N GLN A 293 -5.72 -9.11 13.12
CA GLN A 293 -5.88 -7.93 12.25
C GLN A 293 -4.95 -7.99 11.03
N MET A 294 -5.02 -9.09 10.27
CA MET A 294 -4.21 -9.27 9.07
C MET A 294 -4.65 -8.33 7.93
N THR A 295 -3.68 -7.93 7.12
CA THR A 295 -3.88 -7.21 5.85
C THR A 295 -3.70 -8.18 4.68
N LEU A 296 -4.18 -7.85 3.46
CA LEU A 296 -3.88 -8.71 2.29
C LEU A 296 -2.40 -8.65 1.89
N ARG A 297 -1.83 -7.43 1.84
CA ARG A 297 -0.39 -7.23 1.63
C ARG A 297 0.34 -7.23 2.98
N PRO A 298 1.51 -7.87 3.08
CA PRO A 298 2.27 -8.48 2.00
C PRO A 298 1.88 -9.92 1.64
N TRP A 299 1.00 -10.58 2.39
CA TRP A 299 0.72 -12.03 2.29
C TRP A 299 0.28 -12.51 0.90
N GLU A 300 -0.44 -11.68 0.14
CA GLU A 300 -0.82 -11.94 -1.25
C GLU A 300 0.39 -12.04 -2.19
N MET A 301 1.54 -11.44 -1.83
CA MET A 301 2.78 -11.54 -2.60
C MET A 301 3.36 -12.96 -2.58
N TYR A 302 3.13 -13.68 -1.47
CA TYR A 302 3.56 -15.07 -1.33
C TYR A 302 2.55 -16.01 -1.99
N ASN A 303 1.26 -15.83 -1.70
CA ASN A 303 0.19 -16.60 -2.33
C ASN A 303 -1.05 -15.71 -2.51
N TYR A 304 -1.26 -15.28 -3.75
CA TYR A 304 -2.37 -14.41 -4.13
C TYR A 304 -3.75 -14.99 -3.79
N TYR A 305 -3.92 -16.32 -3.86
CA TYR A 305 -5.21 -16.97 -3.67
C TYR A 305 -5.52 -17.32 -2.22
N ASN A 306 -4.51 -17.38 -1.35
CA ASN A 306 -4.70 -17.74 0.06
C ASN A 306 -3.78 -16.94 1.00
N PRO A 307 -3.86 -15.59 1.02
CA PRO A 307 -3.03 -14.77 1.88
C PRO A 307 -3.24 -15.07 3.37
N ALA A 308 -4.48 -15.34 3.78
CA ALA A 308 -4.82 -15.66 5.17
C ALA A 308 -4.18 -16.97 5.65
N GLY A 309 -4.15 -18.00 4.79
CA GLY A 309 -3.43 -19.24 5.09
C GLY A 309 -1.92 -19.05 5.19
N VAL A 310 -1.32 -18.16 4.38
CA VAL A 310 0.11 -17.82 4.53
C VAL A 310 0.36 -17.12 5.87
N PHE A 311 -0.46 -16.13 6.22
CA PHE A 311 -0.37 -15.43 7.50
C PHE A 311 -0.45 -16.40 8.68
N ALA A 312 -1.47 -17.26 8.69
CA ALA A 312 -1.70 -18.20 9.78
C ALA A 312 -0.55 -19.22 9.91
N ARG A 313 -0.05 -19.75 8.79
CA ARG A 313 1.13 -20.63 8.80
C ARG A 313 2.37 -19.91 9.33
N ALA A 314 2.57 -18.67 8.90
CA ALA A 314 3.71 -17.88 9.35
C ALA A 314 3.68 -17.66 10.87
N ARG A 315 2.50 -17.34 11.41
CA ARG A 315 2.26 -17.22 12.85
C ARG A 315 2.55 -18.53 13.59
N ASP A 316 2.03 -19.66 13.11
CA ASP A 316 2.24 -20.98 13.72
C ASP A 316 3.72 -21.39 13.74
N GLU A 317 4.43 -21.17 12.63
CA GLU A 317 5.87 -21.45 12.56
C GLU A 317 6.68 -20.57 13.51
N VAL A 318 6.33 -19.29 13.63
CA VAL A 318 6.97 -18.37 14.57
C VAL A 318 6.75 -18.79 16.02
N ASP A 319 5.52 -19.17 16.38
CA ASP A 319 5.21 -19.62 17.74
C ASP A 319 5.95 -20.92 18.12
N GLN A 320 6.24 -21.79 17.14
CA GLN A 320 7.00 -23.03 17.35
C GLN A 320 8.51 -22.82 17.49
N ASN A 321 9.06 -21.74 16.93
CA ASN A 321 10.52 -21.55 16.79
C ASN A 321 11.08 -20.36 17.60
N ARG A 322 10.23 -19.47 18.12
CA ARG A 322 10.69 -18.36 18.98
C ARG A 322 11.23 -18.85 20.32
N ALA A 323 12.06 -18.05 20.97
CA ALA A 323 12.53 -18.35 22.31
C ALA A 323 11.35 -18.47 23.30
N PRO A 324 11.42 -19.38 24.30
CA PRO A 324 10.39 -19.45 25.34
C PRO A 324 10.26 -18.09 26.03
N ARG A 325 9.04 -17.60 26.24
CA ARG A 325 8.81 -16.39 27.04
C ARG A 325 9.32 -16.65 28.46
N VAL A 326 10.41 -16.00 28.84
CA VAL A 326 10.80 -15.90 30.24
C VAL A 326 9.81 -14.93 30.87
N ASN A 327 8.78 -15.45 31.56
CA ASN A 327 7.92 -14.61 32.37
C ASN A 327 8.77 -14.01 33.50
N PRO A 328 8.78 -12.68 33.70
CA PRO A 328 9.41 -12.06 34.85
C PRO A 328 8.73 -12.44 36.17
#